data_AF-A0A8S1HNU5-F1
#
_entry.id   AF-A0A8S1HNU5-F1
#
_cell.length_a   1.000
_cell.length_b   1.000
_cell.length_c   1.000
_cell.angle_alpha   90.00
_cell.angle_beta   90.00
_cell.angle_gamma   90.00
#
_symmetry.space_group_name_H-M   'P 1'
#
loop_
_entity.id
_entity.type
_entity.pdbx_description
1 polymer ?
#
loop_
_entity_poly.entity_id
_entity_poly.type
_entity_poly.pdbx_seq_one_letter_code
_entity_poly.pdbx_strand_id
1 'polypeptide(L)'
;MISVIIGKAPYGVREKARKLGKKEQKSEKDEAVNDFQRYPEKQVYHLEDTYTDLLDLAADICTINGRVSFWYPVILENYSEENLPRHPALQLIYNCEQGLTRKSSRRLLTYRKIREPEIGETAKIPLSGVSLYRNALFSS
;
A
#
# COMPACT_ATOMS: atom_id res chain seq x y z
N MET A 1 16.85 -15.56 -10.06
CA MET A 1 15.95 -15.58 -8.89
C MET A 1 15.59 -14.14 -8.57
N ILE A 2 14.36 -13.72 -8.82
CA ILE A 2 13.95 -12.32 -8.57
C ILE A 2 13.47 -12.25 -7.12
N SER A 3 14.15 -11.45 -6.31
CA SER A 3 13.70 -11.05 -4.98
C SER A 3 13.49 -9.54 -5.02
N VAL A 4 12.28 -9.10 -4.67
CA VAL A 4 11.87 -7.70 -4.80
C VAL A 4 11.93 -7.06 -3.41
N ILE A 5 12.95 -6.24 -3.17
CA ILE A 5 13.07 -5.50 -1.90
C ILE A 5 12.56 -4.09 -2.13
N ILE A 6 11.39 -3.76 -1.59
CA ILE A 6 10.82 -2.41 -1.70
C ILE A 6 11.25 -1.64 -0.44
N GLY A 7 12.45 -1.06 -0.55
CA GLY A 7 13.08 -0.27 0.49
C GLY A 7 12.37 1.07 0.67
N LYS A 8 11.38 1.09 1.57
CA LYS A 8 10.48 2.21 1.91
C LYS A 8 9.35 2.39 0.89
N ALA A 9 8.22 1.72 1.13
CA ALA A 9 6.97 2.19 0.58
C ALA A 9 6.78 3.67 0.97
N PRO A 10 6.40 4.56 0.05
CA PRO A 10 6.21 5.96 0.36
C PRO A 10 5.07 6.06 1.36
N TYR A 11 5.41 6.21 2.63
CA TYR A 11 4.43 6.17 3.72
C TYR A 11 3.33 7.24 3.61
N GLY A 12 3.38 8.15 2.64
CA GLY A 12 2.43 9.26 2.53
C GLY A 12 2.38 10.13 3.80
N VAL A 13 3.34 9.95 4.72
CA VAL A 13 3.36 10.60 6.04
C VAL A 13 3.82 12.04 5.88
N ARG A 14 4.83 12.29 5.03
CA ARG A 14 5.32 13.64 4.74
C ARG A 14 4.47 14.39 3.69
N GLU A 15 3.85 13.69 2.74
CA GLU A 15 2.94 14.29 1.74
C GLU A 15 1.78 13.36 1.41
N LYS A 16 0.56 13.89 1.18
CA LYS A 16 -0.64 13.10 0.87
C LYS A 16 -0.41 12.21 -0.36
N ALA A 17 -0.65 10.90 -0.26
CA ALA A 17 -0.63 10.00 -1.41
C ALA A 17 -1.67 10.43 -2.46
N ARG A 18 -1.27 10.45 -3.74
CA ARG A 18 -2.12 10.86 -4.87
C ARG A 18 -1.92 9.87 -6.02
N LYS A 19 -3.01 9.28 -6.50
CA LYS A 19 -3.03 8.49 -7.74
C LYS A 19 -3.57 9.38 -8.86
N LEU A 20 -2.94 9.36 -10.04
CA LEU A 20 -3.48 10.04 -11.23
C LEU A 20 -4.56 9.15 -11.86
N GLY A 21 -5.82 9.58 -11.83
CA GLY A 21 -6.91 8.92 -12.57
C GLY A 21 -6.95 9.32 -14.05
N LYS A 22 -7.42 8.41 -14.92
CA LYS A 22 -7.83 8.73 -16.31
C LYS A 22 -9.32 9.05 -16.33
N LYS A 23 -9.70 10.09 -17.08
CA LYS A 23 -11.09 10.57 -17.20
C LYS A 23 -11.92 9.62 -18.07
N GLU A 24 -13.10 9.23 -17.62
CA GLU A 24 -14.16 8.80 -18.52
C GLU A 24 -14.60 10.01 -19.36
N GLN A 25 -14.83 9.78 -20.66
CA GLN A 25 -15.25 10.80 -21.61
C GLN A 25 -16.65 11.30 -21.24
N LYS A 26 -16.73 12.45 -20.57
CA LYS A 26 -17.94 13.27 -20.59
C LYS A 26 -17.89 14.21 -21.78
N SER A 27 -19.00 14.19 -22.50
CA SER A 27 -19.34 14.84 -23.75
C SER A 27 -18.88 16.30 -23.87
N GLU A 28 -18.44 16.60 -25.08
CA GLU A 28 -18.21 17.92 -25.64
C GLU A 28 -19.26 18.94 -25.21
N LYS A 29 -18.79 20.02 -24.58
CA LYS A 29 -19.24 21.42 -24.67
C LYS A 29 -18.85 22.11 -23.36
N ASP A 30 -17.73 22.81 -23.40
CA ASP A 30 -17.69 24.25 -23.10
C ASP A 30 -16.26 24.77 -23.26
N GLU A 31 -16.20 25.89 -23.96
CA GLU A 31 -15.05 26.45 -24.64
C GLU A 31 -14.07 27.15 -23.70
N ALA A 32 -12.79 27.08 -24.09
CA ALA A 32 -11.81 28.17 -24.03
C ALA A 32 -11.66 29.00 -22.75
N VAL A 33 -11.05 28.45 -21.68
CA VAL A 33 -10.20 29.26 -20.77
C VAL A 33 -9.07 28.40 -20.18
N ASN A 34 -7.82 28.79 -20.47
CA ASN A 34 -6.54 28.38 -19.87
C ASN A 34 -6.02 26.93 -20.05
N ASP A 35 -5.10 26.82 -21.02
CA ASP A 35 -4.41 25.62 -21.49
C ASP A 35 -3.12 25.28 -20.70
N PHE A 36 -2.99 25.66 -19.42
CA PHE A 36 -1.72 25.51 -18.69
C PHE A 36 -1.74 24.86 -17.31
N GLN A 37 -2.89 24.40 -16.78
CA GLN A 37 -2.84 23.76 -15.45
C GLN A 37 -4.05 22.86 -15.11
N ARG A 38 -4.47 21.98 -16.01
CA ARG A 38 -5.37 20.88 -15.63
C ARG A 38 -4.56 19.79 -14.92
N TYR A 39 -4.23 20.01 -13.64
CA TYR A 39 -3.78 18.91 -12.79
C TYR A 39 -4.92 17.90 -12.68
N PRO A 40 -4.69 16.61 -12.98
CA PRO A 40 -5.69 15.58 -12.81
C PRO A 40 -6.15 15.53 -11.35
N GLU A 41 -7.44 15.26 -11.17
CA GLU A 41 -8.11 15.27 -9.88
C GLU A 41 -7.43 14.28 -8.91
N LYS A 42 -7.09 14.77 -7.73
CA LYS A 42 -6.31 14.04 -6.72
C LYS A 42 -7.25 13.03 -6.05
N GLN A 43 -7.33 11.81 -6.58
CA GLN A 43 -8.07 10.75 -5.91
C GLN A 43 -7.42 10.42 -4.57
N VAL A 44 -8.26 10.28 -3.54
CA VAL A 44 -7.85 9.87 -2.19
C VAL A 44 -7.34 8.44 -2.30
N TYR A 45 -6.02 8.27 -2.23
CA TYR A 45 -5.40 6.95 -2.20
C TYR A 45 -5.13 6.61 -0.74
N HIS A 46 -5.82 5.59 -0.23
CA HIS A 46 -5.61 5.17 1.15
C HIS A 46 -4.26 4.47 1.24
N LEU A 47 -3.59 4.67 2.38
CA LEU A 47 -2.28 4.07 2.60
C LEU A 47 -2.36 2.53 2.56
N GLU A 48 -3.52 1.98 2.92
CA GLU A 48 -3.87 0.56 2.85
C GLU A 48 -3.85 0.04 1.40
N ASP A 49 -4.48 0.77 0.47
CA ASP A 49 -4.52 0.43 -0.97
C ASP A 49 -3.10 0.34 -1.56
N THR A 50 -2.16 1.13 -1.03
CA THR A 50 -0.76 1.09 -1.47
C THR A 50 -0.11 -0.26 -1.17
N TYR A 51 -0.41 -0.83 -0.01
CA TYR A 51 0.20 -2.09 0.41
C TYR A 51 -0.48 -3.30 -0.23
N THR A 52 -1.78 -3.23 -0.50
CA THR A 52 -2.48 -4.28 -1.26
C THR A 52 -2.00 -4.29 -2.72
N ASP A 53 -1.95 -3.14 -3.39
CA ASP A 53 -1.45 -3.03 -4.77
C ASP A 53 0.01 -3.52 -4.89
N LEU A 54 0.82 -3.29 -3.84
CA LEU A 54 2.19 -3.76 -3.78
C LEU A 54 2.30 -5.28 -3.63
N LEU A 55 1.41 -5.89 -2.85
CA LEU A 55 1.35 -7.35 -2.73
C LEU A 55 0.82 -7.99 -4.02
N ASP A 56 -0.15 -7.39 -4.69
CA ASP A 56 -0.66 -7.86 -5.98
C ASP A 56 0.44 -7.82 -7.04
N LEU A 57 1.12 -6.67 -7.15
CA LEU A 57 2.27 -6.53 -8.04
C LEU A 57 3.35 -7.58 -7.72
N ALA A 58 3.65 -7.79 -6.44
CA ALA A 58 4.63 -8.79 -6.02
C ALA A 58 4.18 -10.22 -6.36
N ALA A 59 2.89 -10.52 -6.28
CA ALA A 59 2.33 -11.81 -6.68
C ALA A 59 2.51 -12.05 -8.19
N ASP A 60 2.38 -11.01 -9.02
CA ASP A 60 2.54 -11.11 -10.47
C ASP A 60 4.01 -11.20 -10.92
N ILE A 61 4.89 -10.35 -10.36
CA ILE A 61 6.28 -10.23 -10.87
C ILE A 61 7.27 -11.19 -10.21
N CYS A 62 7.00 -11.67 -8.99
CA CYS A 62 7.94 -12.55 -8.29
C CYS A 62 7.89 -13.96 -8.87
N THR A 63 9.04 -14.61 -8.93
CA THR A 63 9.11 -16.05 -9.20
C THR A 63 8.60 -16.83 -7.98
N ILE A 64 8.08 -18.05 -8.16
CA ILE A 64 7.78 -18.96 -7.04
C ILE A 64 9.02 -19.10 -6.14
N ASN A 65 8.81 -19.09 -4.82
CA ASN A 65 9.83 -18.99 -3.75
C ASN A 65 10.60 -17.66 -3.70
N GLY A 66 10.33 -16.72 -4.60
CA GLY A 66 10.79 -15.34 -4.52
C GLY A 66 10.26 -14.67 -3.26
N ARG A 67 11.02 -13.70 -2.74
CA ARG A 67 10.69 -12.98 -1.52
C ARG A 67 10.45 -11.51 -1.83
N VAL A 68 9.41 -10.94 -1.19
CA VAL A 68 9.15 -9.51 -1.18
C VAL A 68 9.20 -9.00 0.25
N SER A 69 9.96 -7.92 0.47
CA SER A 69 10.06 -7.28 1.77
C SER A 69 9.75 -5.79 1.66
N PHE A 70 8.92 -5.28 2.58
CA PHE A 70 8.61 -3.87 2.68
C PHE A 70 8.34 -3.50 4.14
N TRP A 71 8.46 -2.20 4.43
CA TRP A 71 8.13 -1.69 5.75
C TRP A 71 6.67 -1.24 5.83
N TYR A 72 5.98 -1.66 6.87
CA TYR A 72 4.57 -1.36 7.15
C TYR A 72 4.45 -0.52 8.44
N PRO A 73 3.75 0.62 8.41
CA PRO A 73 3.59 1.48 9.57
C PRO A 73 2.49 0.95 10.49
N VAL A 74 2.71 0.96 11.80
CA VAL A 74 1.74 0.46 12.78
C VAL A 74 1.62 1.43 13.97
N ILE A 75 0.38 1.66 14.43
CA ILE A 75 0.12 2.24 15.75
C ILE A 75 0.06 1.07 16.72
N LEU A 76 0.81 1.12 17.81
CA LEU A 76 0.91 0.01 18.75
C LEU A 76 -0.45 -0.38 19.35
N GLU A 77 -1.30 0.59 19.66
CA GLU A 77 -2.64 0.38 20.23
C GLU A 77 -3.59 -0.37 19.28
N ASN A 78 -3.39 -0.24 17.95
CA ASN A 78 -4.26 -0.83 16.93
C ASN A 78 -3.58 -1.99 16.18
N TYR A 79 -2.41 -2.43 16.65
CA TYR A 79 -1.65 -3.47 15.98
C TYR A 79 -2.20 -4.87 16.31
N SER A 80 -2.51 -5.62 15.27
CA SER A 80 -2.73 -7.06 15.31
C SER A 80 -2.14 -7.69 14.05
N GLU A 81 -1.65 -8.93 14.13
CA GLU A 81 -1.19 -9.68 12.95
C GLU A 81 -2.32 -9.96 11.95
N GLU A 82 -3.57 -9.90 12.41
CA GLU A 82 -4.76 -9.99 11.57
C GLU A 82 -4.96 -8.73 10.71
N ASN A 83 -4.39 -7.60 11.12
CA ASN A 83 -4.51 -6.31 10.43
C ASN A 83 -3.42 -6.11 9.37
N LEU A 84 -2.58 -7.14 9.14
CA LEU A 84 -1.53 -7.09 8.13
C LEU A 84 -2.10 -7.41 6.75
N PRO A 85 -1.54 -6.81 5.68
CA PRO A 85 -1.95 -7.10 4.32
C PRO A 85 -1.62 -8.56 3.97
N ARG A 86 -2.54 -9.25 3.29
CA ARG A 86 -2.41 -10.66 2.94
C ARG A 86 -2.83 -10.88 1.49
N HIS A 87 -2.10 -11.74 0.79
CA HIS A 87 -2.45 -12.20 -0.55
C HIS A 87 -2.43 -13.74 -0.58
N PRO A 88 -3.42 -14.43 -1.16
CA PRO A 88 -3.48 -15.90 -1.15
C PRO A 88 -2.23 -16.61 -1.71
N ALA A 89 -1.61 -16.04 -2.74
CA ALA A 89 -0.38 -16.56 -3.35
C ALA A 89 0.93 -16.21 -2.59
N LEU A 90 0.86 -15.39 -1.53
CA LEU A 90 2.02 -14.91 -0.77
C LEU A 90 1.90 -15.28 0.71
N GLN A 91 2.91 -15.97 1.25
CA GLN A 91 2.98 -16.34 2.65
C GLN A 91 3.89 -15.37 3.42
N LEU A 92 3.40 -14.77 4.51
CA LEU A 92 4.22 -14.01 5.45
C LEU A 92 5.19 -14.96 6.16
N ILE A 93 6.50 -14.73 6.02
CA ILE A 93 7.56 -15.56 6.63
C ILE A 93 8.35 -14.82 7.71
N TYR A 94 8.43 -13.50 7.65
CA TYR A 94 9.07 -12.68 8.69
C TYR A 94 8.26 -11.43 8.97
N ASN A 95 8.16 -11.09 10.26
CA ASN A 95 7.50 -9.91 10.78
C ASN A 95 8.38 -9.31 11.88
N CYS A 96 9.25 -8.36 11.52
CA CYS A 96 10.21 -7.78 12.45
C CYS A 96 9.79 -6.37 12.85
N GLU A 97 9.70 -6.09 14.15
CA GLU A 97 9.32 -4.77 14.65
C GLU A 97 10.52 -3.82 14.82
N GLN A 98 10.33 -2.55 14.48
CA GLN A 98 11.21 -1.45 14.81
C GLN A 98 10.41 -0.29 15.40
N GLY A 99 10.54 -0.10 16.71
CA GLY A 99 9.94 1.03 17.43
C GLY A 99 10.46 2.37 16.92
N LEU A 100 9.55 3.35 16.75
CA LEU A 100 9.89 4.72 16.37
C LEU A 100 9.60 5.68 17.53
N THR A 101 8.41 5.59 18.11
CA THR A 101 7.98 6.39 19.27
C THR A 101 7.26 5.49 20.29
N ARG A 102 6.77 6.05 21.40
CA ARG A 102 5.95 5.32 22.39
C ARG A 102 4.62 4.81 21.84
N LYS A 103 4.08 5.44 20.79
CA LYS A 103 2.76 5.11 20.21
C LYS A 103 2.84 4.49 18.81
N SER A 104 3.97 4.67 18.12
CA SER A 104 4.14 4.24 16.73
C SER A 104 5.38 3.39 16.52
N SER A 105 5.23 2.40 15.65
CA SER A 105 6.28 1.47 15.27
C SER A 105 6.19 1.21 13.76
N ARG A 106 7.23 0.60 13.19
CA ARG A 106 7.18 0.09 11.81
C ARG A 106 7.62 -1.37 11.82
N ARG A 107 6.98 -2.18 10.97
CA ARG A 107 7.25 -3.61 10.86
C ARG A 107 7.83 -3.93 9.48
N LEU A 108 8.97 -4.61 9.44
CA LEU A 108 9.52 -5.17 8.22
C LEU A 108 8.79 -6.48 7.97
N LEU A 109 7.89 -6.47 7.00
CA LEU A 109 7.15 -7.65 6.57
C LEU A 109 7.89 -8.28 5.41
N THR A 110 8.07 -9.59 5.46
CA THR A 110 8.65 -10.37 4.35
C THR A 110 7.70 -11.48 3.97
N TYR A 111 7.28 -11.47 2.72
CA TYR A 111 6.44 -12.50 2.13
C TYR A 111 7.23 -13.34 1.14
N ARG A 112 6.84 -14.60 1.01
CA ARG A 112 7.35 -15.55 0.02
C ARG A 112 6.22 -15.96 -0.90
N LYS A 113 6.45 -15.91 -2.21
CA LYS A 113 5.50 -16.46 -3.19
C LYS A 113 5.48 -17.98 -3.12
N ILE A 114 4.31 -18.55 -2.84
CA ILE A 114 4.13 -19.99 -2.67
C ILE A 114 3.52 -20.65 -3.90
N ARG A 115 2.80 -19.89 -4.73
CA ARG A 115 2.20 -20.35 -5.99
C ARG A 115 1.95 -19.17 -6.93
N GLU A 116 1.50 -19.46 -8.15
CA GLU A 116 0.97 -18.44 -9.05
C GLU A 116 -0.40 -17.95 -8.54
N PRO A 117 -0.71 -16.64 -8.69
CA PRO A 117 -2.03 -16.10 -8.37
C PRO A 117 -3.09 -16.65 -9.32
N GLU A 118 -4.28 -16.91 -8.82
CA GLU A 118 -5.44 -17.25 -9.65
C GLU A 118 -6.11 -15.98 -10.20
N ILE A 119 -6.85 -16.12 -11.30
CA ILE A 119 -7.52 -14.98 -11.94
C ILE A 119 -8.53 -14.37 -10.97
N GLY A 120 -8.33 -13.10 -10.62
CA GLY A 120 -9.20 -12.37 -9.69
C GLY A 120 -8.78 -12.42 -8.23
N GLU A 121 -7.66 -13.09 -7.90
CA GLU A 121 -7.05 -12.97 -6.58
C GLU A 121 -6.45 -11.59 -6.39
N THR A 122 -6.71 -11.01 -5.23
CA THR A 122 -6.23 -9.69 -4.83
C THR A 122 -5.89 -9.69 -3.35
N ALA A 123 -4.95 -8.83 -2.99
CA ALA A 123 -4.51 -8.63 -1.64
C ALA A 123 -5.58 -7.90 -0.84
N LYS A 124 -5.74 -8.29 0.42
CA LYS A 124 -6.73 -7.73 1.32
C LYS A 124 -6.11 -7.45 2.67
N ILE A 125 -6.59 -6.39 3.32
CA ILE A 125 -6.31 -6.10 4.72
C ILE A 125 -7.59 -6.43 5.49
N PRO A 126 -7.60 -7.48 6.34
CA PRO A 126 -8.82 -7.95 7.00
C PRO A 126 -9.46 -6.92 7.93
N LEU A 127 -8.66 -6.02 8.52
CA LEU A 127 -9.09 -5.01 9.47
C LEU A 127 -8.37 -3.68 9.16
N SER A 128 -9.16 -2.70 8.71
CA SER A 128 -8.71 -1.35 8.34
C SER A 128 -8.30 -0.55 9.59
N GLY A 129 -7.02 -0.64 9.98
CA GLY A 129 -6.44 0.13 11.09
C GLY A 129 -5.35 1.13 10.67
N VAL A 130 -4.91 1.09 9.41
CA VAL A 130 -3.73 1.83 8.92
C VAL A 130 -4.09 3.15 8.28
N SER A 131 -5.32 3.29 7.79
CA SER A 131 -5.90 4.57 7.35
C SER A 131 -5.87 5.64 8.45
N LEU A 132 -5.90 5.23 9.72
CA LEU A 132 -5.80 6.11 10.88
C LEU A 132 -4.35 6.49 11.26
N TYR A 133 -3.34 5.83 10.68
CA TYR A 133 -1.92 6.06 11.03
C TYR A 133 -1.51 7.53 10.87
N ARG A 134 -1.93 8.17 9.77
CA ARG A 134 -1.65 9.60 9.56
C ARG A 134 -2.36 10.48 10.58
N ASN A 135 -3.64 10.22 10.87
CA ASN A 135 -4.41 11.03 11.81
C ASN A 135 -3.89 10.86 13.23
N ALA A 136 -3.56 9.65 13.67
CA ALA A 136 -3.05 9.37 15.00
C ALA A 136 -1.61 9.89 15.25
N LEU A 137 -0.80 10.03 14.20
CA LEU A 137 0.52 10.65 14.30
C LEU A 137 0.46 12.17 14.46
N PHE A 138 -0.59 12.83 13.94
CA PHE A 138 -0.71 14.29 13.90
C PHE A 138 -1.87 14.84 14.74
N SER A 139 -2.64 14.00 15.44
CA SER A 139 -3.61 14.45 16.45
C SER A 139 -2.85 14.80 17.73
N SER A 140 -2.68 16.10 17.96
CA SER A 140 -2.19 16.66 19.23
C SER A 140 -3.33 16.95 20.18
#